data_AF-A0A917NR65-F1
#
_entry.id   AF-A0A917NR65-F1
#
_cell.length_a   1.000
_cell.length_b   1.000
_cell.length_c   1.000
_cell.angle_alpha   90.00
_cell.angle_beta   90.00
_cell.angle_gamma   90.00
#
_symmetry.space_group_name_H-M   'P 1'
#
loop_
_entity.id
_entity.type
_entity.pdbx_description
1 polymer ?
#
loop_
_entity_poly.entity_id
_entity_poly.type
_entity_poly.pdbx_seq_one_letter_code
_entity_poly.pdbx_strand_id
1 'polypeptide(L)'
;MNKPLALCCLAFAAIAPAGIAQSTPAVVYCVNNRIMVERSTLSQMQSGRGHSEICIIGPSFDFQPDGVTWVRQNLRSDVGGACRCR
;
A
#
# COMPACT_ATOMS: atom_id res chain seq x y z
N MET A 1 65.82 7.12 16.63
CA MET A 1 64.77 6.77 17.63
C MET A 1 63.48 7.44 17.21
N ASN A 2 62.62 6.79 16.41
CA ASN A 2 61.36 7.41 15.98
C ASN A 2 60.18 6.48 16.30
N LYS A 3 59.33 6.93 17.21
CA LYS A 3 58.09 6.30 17.69
C LYS A 3 56.89 6.73 16.80
N PRO A 4 55.77 5.98 16.85
CA PRO A 4 54.80 5.89 15.75
C PRO A 4 53.71 6.97 15.82
N LEU A 5 53.30 7.47 14.66
CA LEU A 5 52.05 8.20 14.51
C LEU A 5 50.91 7.18 14.39
N ALA A 6 50.10 7.10 15.44
CA ALA A 6 48.88 6.34 15.51
C ALA A 6 47.91 6.81 14.40
N LEU A 7 47.65 5.91 13.45
CA LEU A 7 46.64 6.14 12.43
C LEU A 7 45.25 5.94 13.04
N CYS A 8 44.44 7.00 12.90
CA CYS A 8 43.02 7.05 13.16
C CYS A 8 42.24 5.87 12.56
N CYS A 9 41.44 5.20 13.38
CA CYS A 9 40.26 4.46 12.94
C CYS A 9 39.08 4.87 13.82
N LEU A 10 38.53 6.05 13.56
CA LEU A 10 37.21 6.46 14.05
C LEU A 10 36.16 5.66 13.27
N ALA A 11 35.77 4.51 13.82
CA ALA A 11 34.65 3.72 13.32
C ALA A 11 33.34 4.46 13.64
N PHE A 12 32.87 5.29 12.70
CA PHE A 12 31.50 5.78 12.70
C PHE A 12 30.58 4.62 12.29
N ALA A 13 30.07 3.89 13.27
CA ALA A 13 28.96 2.97 13.08
C ALA A 13 27.70 3.80 12.80
N ALA A 14 27.42 4.02 11.51
CA ALA A 14 26.17 4.61 11.05
C ALA A 14 25.02 3.60 11.27
N ILE A 15 24.36 3.69 12.43
CA ILE A 15 23.06 3.06 12.68
C ILE A 15 22.04 3.84 11.84
N ALA A 16 21.85 3.43 10.59
CA ALA A 16 20.70 3.86 9.81
C ALA A 16 19.45 3.23 10.44
N PRO A 17 18.40 4.00 10.79
CA PRO A 17 17.13 3.41 11.17
C PRO A 17 16.62 2.62 9.96
N ALA A 18 16.42 1.32 10.14
CA ALA A 18 15.69 0.51 9.19
C ALA A 18 14.30 1.14 9.05
N GLY A 19 14.09 1.91 7.99
CA GLY A 19 12.78 2.45 7.65
C GLY A 19 11.86 1.25 7.46
N ILE A 20 10.98 1.02 8.44
CA ILE A 20 9.94 0.01 8.32
C ILE A 20 9.05 0.50 7.19
N ALA A 21 9.24 -0.09 6.00
CA ALA A 21 8.36 0.14 4.87
C ALA A 21 6.97 -0.36 5.28
N GLN A 22 6.11 0.55 5.74
CA GLN A 22 4.71 0.26 6.01
C GLN A 22 4.08 -0.11 4.67
N SER A 23 3.94 -1.41 4.43
CA SER A 23 3.30 -1.94 3.24
C SER A 23 1.88 -1.40 3.19
N THR A 24 1.56 -0.60 2.17
CA THR A 24 0.20 -0.08 2.02
C THR A 24 -0.72 -1.25 1.70
N PRO A 25 -1.76 -1.51 2.52
CA PRO A 25 -2.65 -2.63 2.29
C PRO A 25 -3.47 -2.43 1.02
N ALA A 26 -3.87 -3.53 0.40
CA ALA A 26 -4.82 -3.54 -0.70
C ALA A 26 -6.24 -3.32 -0.16
N VAL A 27 -7.00 -2.43 -0.77
CA VAL A 27 -8.36 -2.11 -0.34
C VAL A 27 -9.34 -2.46 -1.45
N VAL A 28 -10.50 -3.01 -1.09
CA VAL A 28 -11.61 -3.26 -2.02
C VAL A 28 -12.55 -2.04 -2.01
N TYR A 29 -12.68 -1.38 -3.15
CA TYR A 29 -13.47 -0.16 -3.27
C TYR A 29 -14.26 -0.11 -4.57
N CYS A 30 -15.30 0.72 -4.59
CA CYS A 30 -16.07 1.05 -5.78
C CYS A 30 -15.63 2.42 -6.30
N VAL A 31 -15.40 2.52 -7.61
CA VAL A 31 -15.14 3.78 -8.30
C VAL A 31 -15.72 3.71 -9.70
N ASN A 32 -16.39 4.77 -10.15
CA ASN A 32 -17.03 4.81 -11.47
C ASN A 32 -17.90 3.57 -11.75
N ASN A 33 -18.64 3.14 -10.72
CA ASN A 33 -19.48 1.94 -10.72
C ASN A 33 -18.73 0.62 -11.00
N ARG A 34 -17.42 0.57 -10.77
CA ARG A 34 -16.57 -0.59 -10.96
C ARG A 34 -15.82 -0.97 -9.68
N ILE A 35 -15.82 -2.27 -9.37
CA ILE A 35 -15.08 -2.83 -8.24
C ILE A 35 -13.59 -2.79 -8.56
N MET A 36 -12.79 -2.25 -7.66
CA MET A 36 -11.34 -2.21 -7.76
C MET A 36 -10.73 -2.80 -6.50
N VAL A 37 -9.54 -3.39 -6.66
CA VAL A 37 -8.69 -3.82 -5.56
C VAL A 37 -7.31 -3.26 -5.83
N GLU A 38 -6.81 -2.38 -4.97
CA GLU A 38 -5.54 -1.70 -5.19
C GLU A 38 -4.82 -1.42 -3.87
N ARG A 39 -3.48 -1.52 -3.89
CA ARG A 39 -2.62 -1.04 -2.81
C ARG A 39 -2.40 0.45 -2.97
N SER A 40 -3.27 1.24 -2.34
CA SER A 40 -3.18 2.69 -2.38
C SER A 40 -3.89 3.28 -1.17
N THR A 41 -3.37 4.40 -0.67
CA THR A 41 -4.08 5.17 0.36
C THR A 41 -5.30 5.86 -0.26
N LEU A 42 -6.30 6.17 0.57
CA LEU A 42 -7.50 6.86 0.10
C LEU A 42 -7.19 8.19 -0.59
N SER A 43 -6.19 8.93 -0.10
CA SER A 43 -5.71 10.16 -0.72
C SER A 43 -5.10 9.93 -2.11
N GLN A 44 -4.32 8.85 -2.30
CA GLN A 44 -3.77 8.47 -3.60
C GLN A 44 -4.86 8.06 -4.59
N MET A 45 -5.87 7.31 -4.11
CA MET A 45 -7.01 6.89 -4.93
C MET A 45 -7.82 8.10 -5.41
N GLN A 46 -8.04 9.10 -4.54
CA GLN A 46 -8.80 10.31 -4.85
C GLN A 46 -8.04 11.28 -5.77
N SER A 47 -6.72 11.45 -5.57
CA SER A 47 -5.93 12.40 -6.35
C SER A 47 -5.72 11.95 -7.80
N GLY A 48 -5.53 10.65 -8.06
CA GLY A 48 -5.30 10.12 -9.39
C GLY A 48 -6.55 9.96 -10.26
N ARG A 49 -7.74 9.96 -9.66
CA ARG A 49 -8.99 9.58 -10.34
C ARG A 49 -10.00 10.73 -10.50
N GLY A 50 -9.62 11.96 -10.15
CA GLY A 50 -10.36 13.21 -10.39
C GLY A 50 -11.80 13.19 -9.90
N HIS A 51 -12.06 13.62 -8.66
CA HIS A 51 -13.39 13.77 -8.02
C HIS A 51 -14.39 12.59 -8.15
N SER A 52 -13.99 11.45 -8.71
CA SER A 52 -14.82 10.26 -8.83
C SER A 52 -15.24 9.80 -7.43
N GLU A 53 -16.53 9.48 -7.27
CA GLU A 53 -17.05 8.94 -6.01
C GLU A 53 -16.37 7.60 -5.72
N ILE A 54 -15.53 7.58 -4.68
CA ILE A 54 -14.83 6.39 -4.20
C ILE A 54 -15.43 6.02 -2.84
N CYS A 55 -15.93 4.80 -2.73
CA CYS A 55 -16.39 4.24 -1.45
C CYS A 55 -15.73 2.89 -1.20
N ILE A 56 -15.33 2.67 0.05
CA ILE A 56 -14.78 1.37 0.48
C ILE A 56 -15.95 0.41 0.66
N ILE A 57 -15.90 -0.75 0.00
CA ILE A 57 -17.00 -1.74 -0.01
C ILE A 57 -16.59 -3.09 0.58
N GLY A 58 -15.35 -3.20 1.06
CA GLY A 58 -14.82 -4.41 1.67
C GLY A 58 -13.65 -4.11 2.61
N PRO A 59 -13.06 -5.15 3.21
CA PRO A 59 -11.94 -4.99 4.12
C PRO A 59 -10.63 -4.68 3.37
N SER A 60 -9.60 -4.38 4.15
CA SER A 60 -8.23 -4.22 3.67
C SER A 60 -7.46 -5.53 3.81
N PHE A 61 -6.51 -5.77 2.91
CA PHE A 61 -5.73 -6.99 2.82
C PHE A 61 -4.25 -6.68 2.69
N ASP A 62 -3.39 -7.47 3.33
CA ASP A 62 -1.96 -7.33 3.12
C ASP A 62 -1.59 -7.71 1.69
N PHE A 63 -2.21 -8.73 1.09
CA PHE A 63 -1.96 -9.18 -0.28
C PHE A 63 -3.16 -8.91 -1.19
N GLN A 64 -2.90 -8.28 -2.35
CA GLN A 64 -3.95 -7.92 -3.31
C GLN A 64 -4.78 -9.12 -3.83
N PRO A 65 -4.18 -10.30 -4.12
CA PRO A 65 -4.95 -11.48 -4.53
C PRO A 65 -6.01 -11.94 -3.51
N ASP A 66 -5.79 -11.70 -2.21
CA ASP A 66 -6.76 -12.04 -1.18
C ASP A 66 -8.00 -11.16 -1.29
N GLY A 67 -7.81 -9.88 -1.59
CA GLY A 67 -8.91 -8.95 -1.90
C GLY A 67 -9.69 -9.36 -3.15
N VAL A 68 -9.01 -9.81 -4.21
CA VAL A 68 -9.68 -10.34 -5.42
C VAL A 68 -10.50 -11.58 -5.09
N THR A 69 -9.95 -12.49 -4.28
CA THR A 69 -10.63 -13.70 -3.84
C THR A 69 -11.86 -13.37 -2.98
N TRP A 70 -11.72 -12.41 -2.07
CA TRP A 70 -12.81 -11.93 -1.24
C TRP A 70 -13.95 -11.33 -2.08
N VAL A 71 -13.65 -10.53 -3.11
CA VAL A 71 -14.64 -9.98 -4.05
C VAL A 71 -15.48 -11.09 -4.68
N ARG A 72 -14.81 -12.14 -5.20
CA ARG A 72 -15.50 -13.29 -5.81
C ARG A 72 -16.41 -14.02 -4.84
N GLN A 73 -15.93 -14.24 -3.61
CA GLN A 73 -16.64 -15.01 -2.61
C GLN A 73 -17.80 -14.25 -1.96
N ASN A 74 -17.63 -12.95 -1.71
CA ASN A 74 -18.56 -12.17 -0.87
C ASN A 74 -19.48 -11.28 -1.70
N LEU A 75 -18.96 -10.67 -2.77
CA LEU A 75 -19.77 -9.82 -3.65
C LEU A 75 -20.41 -10.60 -4.80
N ARG A 76 -20.03 -11.87 -4.99
CA ARG A 76 -20.46 -12.74 -6.10
C ARG A 76 -20.25 -12.05 -7.47
N SER A 77 -19.13 -11.33 -7.58
CA SER A 77 -18.73 -10.53 -8.73
C SER A 77 -17.22 -10.63 -8.94
N ASP A 78 -16.67 -9.95 -9.94
CA ASP A 78 -15.24 -9.88 -10.20
C ASP A 78 -14.72 -8.44 -10.06
N VAL A 79 -13.39 -8.28 -10.03
CA VAL A 79 -12.76 -6.96 -10.22
C VAL A 79 -13.14 -6.41 -11.59
N GLY A 80 -13.55 -5.15 -11.65
CA GLY A 80 -14.21 -4.54 -12.81
C GLY A 80 -15.71 -4.84 -12.91
N GLY A 81 -16.26 -5.67 -12.02
CA GLY A 81 -17.69 -5.89 -11.88
C GLY A 81 -18.44 -4.64 -11.43
N ALA A 82 -19.76 -4.62 -11.63
CA ALA A 82 -20.59 -3.48 -11.28
C ALA A 82 -20.68 -3.29 -9.76
N CYS A 83 -20.62 -2.03 -9.31
CA CYS A 83 -20.87 -1.64 -7.93
C CYS A 83 -21.52 -0.26 -7.86
N ARG A 84 -21.97 0.12 -6.66
CA ARG A 84 -22.54 1.45 -6.42
C ARG A 84 -22.20 1.86 -4.99
N CYS A 85 -21.78 3.10 -4.82
CA CYS A 85 -21.73 3.71 -3.50
C CYS A 85 -23.17 3.85 -2.98
N ARG A 86 -23.35 3.51 -1.70
CA ARG A 86 -24.62 3.64 -1.00
C ARG A 86 -24.52 4.78 0.00
#